data_AF-A0A559IX41-F1
#
_entry.id   AF-A0A559IX41-F1
#
_cell.length_a   1.000
_cell.length_b   1.000
_cell.length_c   1.000
_cell.angle_alpha   90.00
_cell.angle_beta   90.00
_cell.angle_gamma   90.00
#
_symmetry.space_group_name_H-M   'P 1'
#
loop_
_entity.id
_entity.type
_entity.pdbx_description
1 polymer ?
#
loop_
_entity_poly.entity_id
_entity_poly.type
_entity_poly.pdbx_seq_one_letter_code
_entity_poly.pdbx_strand_id
1 'polypeptide(L)'
;MNMKKKFVTKALMVVVLLSMLFTSSAFANNSVHYEYDANGNLIRKKQIKLTDLSNAPAEKMTFAGDKKVSIVANSLNQAENGRTTVQFWMNWSGQSQQMPFSWGSGYDLYITSDVLGFNTFNGEVYGFNAVNIKNKWVHVTAIFNNGDITKSELYINGERQTLKLYGTNSFTKHVSANATIGGWWENNDYNFKGQLADLKIWNRALTPAEITSSVMKQEPVAANDLIGRWQLGEAPDSALKLKGKQRIELSDIPVNKQPGAKTTVQFWMKWDGSNAEMPFNWGSGVLEEAYTLYLAENRFGFNTGVADMYGISSLNLMNRWTHVTAVFNNGNVYDSELYINGVKQTLIKSGNEAKSRNVVSKAFVSGWGRDDFYKFNGQIADLKIWNRALSAEEAKSEMYKAVTNHNNGLVYSMFE
;
A
#
# COMPACT_ATOMS: atom_id res chain seq x y z
N MET A 1 31.46 40.51 -24.48
CA MET A 1 31.08 39.13 -24.84
C MET A 1 31.19 38.24 -23.60
N ASN A 2 30.07 38.03 -22.88
CA ASN A 2 29.67 36.77 -22.23
C ASN A 2 28.45 37.02 -21.34
N MET A 3 27.28 36.62 -21.87
CA MET A 3 25.99 36.62 -21.18
C MET A 3 25.96 35.49 -20.14
N LYS A 4 25.68 35.84 -18.87
CA LYS A 4 25.25 34.88 -17.85
C LYS A 4 23.77 34.54 -18.09
N LYS A 5 23.49 33.32 -18.58
CA LYS A 5 22.13 32.75 -18.58
C LYS A 5 21.71 32.45 -17.14
N LYS A 6 20.72 33.21 -16.62
CA LYS A 6 19.96 32.83 -15.41
C LYS A 6 19.01 31.69 -15.80
N PHE A 7 19.19 30.52 -15.19
CA PHE A 7 18.16 29.48 -15.18
C PHE A 7 17.08 29.90 -14.19
N VAL A 8 15.87 30.19 -14.69
CA VAL A 8 14.67 30.35 -13.88
C VAL A 8 14.00 28.98 -13.80
N THR A 9 13.99 28.39 -12.61
CA THR A 9 13.27 27.16 -12.31
C THR A 9 11.76 27.47 -12.36
N LYS A 10 11.02 26.83 -13.28
CA LYS A 10 9.56 26.97 -13.38
C LYS A 10 8.91 26.30 -12.16
N ALA A 11 8.28 27.10 -11.29
CA ALA A 11 7.32 26.59 -10.32
C ALA A 11 5.95 26.50 -10.99
N LEU A 12 5.38 25.30 -11.06
CA LEU A 12 4.06 25.03 -11.64
C LEU A 12 3.02 25.18 -10.52
N MET A 13 2.17 26.20 -10.60
CA MET A 13 1.06 26.41 -9.66
C MET A 13 -0.24 25.94 -10.32
N VAL A 14 -0.92 24.97 -9.69
CA VAL A 14 -2.16 24.36 -10.20
C VAL A 14 -3.35 24.99 -9.47
N VAL A 15 -4.25 25.63 -10.22
CA VAL A 15 -5.55 26.10 -9.70
C VAL A 15 -6.65 25.63 -10.66
N VAL A 16 -7.63 24.88 -10.16
CA VAL A 16 -8.80 24.42 -10.93
C VAL A 16 -10.04 25.08 -10.34
N LEU A 17 -10.70 25.94 -11.13
CA LEU A 17 -12.00 26.52 -10.78
C LEU A 17 -13.12 25.61 -11.30
N LEU A 18 -14.06 25.25 -10.44
CA LEU A 18 -15.24 24.43 -10.76
C LEU A 18 -16.44 25.36 -10.96
N SER A 19 -16.96 25.51 -12.18
CA SER A 19 -18.24 26.21 -12.40
C SER A 19 -19.39 25.20 -12.35
N MET A 20 -20.15 25.20 -11.26
CA MET A 20 -21.43 24.49 -11.14
C MET A 20 -22.52 25.25 -11.91
N LEU A 21 -23.12 24.62 -12.93
CA LEU A 21 -24.41 25.02 -13.47
C LEU A 21 -25.36 23.84 -13.34
N PHE A 22 -26.38 23.99 -12.50
CA PHE A 22 -27.49 23.05 -12.37
C PHE A 22 -28.48 23.28 -13.49
N THR A 23 -28.67 22.32 -14.39
CA THR A 23 -29.97 21.96 -14.97
C THR A 23 -29.89 20.58 -15.63
N SER A 24 -31.00 19.87 -15.59
CA SER A 24 -31.27 18.51 -16.06
C SER A 24 -30.72 18.14 -17.45
N SER A 25 -30.47 16.84 -17.61
CA SER A 25 -30.19 16.06 -18.82
C SER A 25 -28.74 16.03 -19.32
N ALA A 26 -28.15 14.82 -19.29
CA ALA A 26 -26.90 14.41 -19.93
C ALA A 26 -25.64 15.26 -19.61
N PHE A 27 -25.13 15.18 -18.38
CA PHE A 27 -23.77 15.65 -18.09
C PHE A 27 -22.74 14.64 -18.59
N ALA A 28 -22.30 14.82 -19.84
CA ALA A 28 -20.92 14.50 -20.20
C ALA A 28 -20.03 15.48 -19.44
N ASN A 29 -19.36 15.00 -18.38
CA ASN A 29 -18.49 15.80 -17.52
C ASN A 29 -17.25 16.24 -18.32
N ASN A 30 -17.37 17.35 -19.05
CA ASN A 30 -16.27 17.99 -19.78
C ASN A 30 -15.34 18.68 -18.79
N SER A 31 -14.38 17.95 -18.23
CA SER A 31 -13.32 18.55 -17.43
C SER A 31 -12.40 19.32 -18.37
N VAL A 32 -12.36 20.65 -18.24
CA VAL A 32 -11.48 21.49 -19.05
C VAL A 32 -10.17 21.73 -18.29
N HIS A 33 -9.06 21.28 -18.87
CA HIS A 33 -7.72 21.56 -18.37
C HIS A 33 -7.23 22.89 -18.94
N TYR A 34 -6.75 23.76 -18.05
CA TYR A 34 -6.22 25.07 -18.38
C TYR A 34 -4.72 25.08 -18.02
N GLU A 35 -3.85 25.31 -19.00
CA GLU A 35 -2.41 25.51 -18.79
C GLU A 35 -2.11 27.00 -18.87
N TYR A 36 -1.39 27.54 -17.89
CA TYR A 36 -1.02 28.96 -17.81
C TYR A 36 0.51 29.14 -17.90
N ASP A 37 0.96 30.28 -18.45
CA ASP A 37 2.37 30.65 -18.47
C ASP A 37 2.81 31.23 -17.11
N ALA A 38 4.11 31.48 -16.99
CA ALA A 38 4.69 32.05 -15.76
C ALA A 38 4.16 33.46 -15.42
N ASN A 39 3.45 34.11 -16.33
CA ASN A 39 2.81 35.41 -16.15
C ASN A 39 1.30 35.29 -15.90
N GLY A 40 0.76 34.06 -15.79
CA GLY A 40 -0.67 33.82 -15.57
C GLY A 40 -1.54 33.89 -16.82
N ASN A 41 -0.95 33.94 -18.03
CA ASN A 41 -1.73 33.91 -19.28
C ASN A 41 -2.09 32.48 -19.65
N LEU A 42 -3.34 32.26 -20.08
CA LEU A 42 -3.79 30.96 -20.56
C LEU A 42 -3.06 30.58 -21.86
N ILE A 43 -2.29 29.51 -21.83
CA ILE A 43 -1.56 28.96 -22.99
C ILE A 43 -2.37 27.87 -23.70
N ARG A 44 -3.14 27.06 -22.95
CA ARG A 44 -3.87 25.93 -23.52
C ARG A 44 -5.17 25.67 -22.78
N LYS A 45 -6.24 25.47 -23.55
CA LYS A 45 -7.52 24.95 -23.08
C LYS A 45 -7.73 23.57 -23.71
N LYS A 46 -7.67 22.51 -22.92
CA LYS A 46 -7.95 21.14 -23.40
C LYS A 46 -9.23 20.63 -22.76
N GLN A 47 -10.21 20.28 -23.57
CA GLN A 47 -11.35 19.50 -23.12
C GLN A 47 -10.86 18.07 -22.89
N ILE A 48 -10.82 17.63 -21.63
CA ILE A 48 -10.52 16.26 -21.27
C ILE A 48 -11.86 15.57 -21.06
N LYS A 49 -12.21 14.65 -21.96
CA LYS A 49 -13.19 13.64 -21.58
C LYS A 49 -12.49 12.76 -20.55
N LEU A 50 -13.12 12.52 -19.40
CA LEU A 50 -12.54 11.60 -18.40
C LEU A 50 -12.33 10.18 -18.99
N THR A 51 -13.03 9.84 -20.07
CA THR A 51 -12.80 8.63 -20.88
C THR A 51 -11.43 8.57 -21.56
N ASP A 52 -10.74 9.70 -21.71
CA ASP A 52 -9.42 9.80 -22.36
C ASP A 52 -8.26 9.63 -21.35
N LEU A 53 -8.55 9.37 -20.07
CA LEU A 53 -7.54 9.13 -19.02
C LEU A 53 -6.96 7.71 -19.07
N SER A 54 -6.84 7.13 -20.27
CA SER A 54 -6.28 5.80 -20.53
C SER A 54 -4.79 5.66 -20.20
N ASN A 55 -4.20 6.62 -19.48
CA ASN A 55 -2.83 6.55 -19.03
C ASN A 55 -2.73 5.51 -17.92
N ALA A 56 -1.95 4.46 -18.17
CA ALA A 56 -1.61 3.47 -17.18
C ALA A 56 -0.94 4.16 -15.97
N PRO A 57 -1.37 3.87 -14.73
CA PRO A 57 -0.63 4.26 -13.53
C PRO A 57 0.82 3.78 -13.61
N ALA A 58 1.75 4.58 -13.09
CA ALA A 58 3.17 4.24 -13.03
C ALA A 58 3.38 3.02 -12.12
N GLU A 59 3.02 3.16 -10.85
CA GLU A 59 2.86 2.07 -9.89
C GLU A 59 1.63 1.25 -10.20
N LYS A 60 1.81 -0.07 -10.26
CA LYS A 60 0.74 -1.04 -10.47
C LYS A 60 1.24 -2.43 -10.13
N MET A 61 0.31 -3.29 -9.74
CA MET A 61 0.56 -4.71 -9.57
C MET A 61 -0.13 -5.48 -10.68
N THR A 62 0.59 -6.41 -11.29
CA THR A 62 0.04 -7.31 -12.30
C THR A 62 -0.46 -8.57 -11.61
N PHE A 63 -1.72 -8.95 -11.83
CA PHE A 63 -2.32 -10.17 -11.33
C PHE A 63 -2.48 -11.14 -12.50
N ALA A 64 -1.81 -12.29 -12.47
CA ALA A 64 -1.91 -13.32 -13.52
C ALA A 64 -2.92 -14.44 -13.15
N GLY A 65 -3.68 -14.24 -12.07
CA GLY A 65 -4.50 -15.28 -11.43
C GLY A 65 -3.75 -16.09 -10.37
N ASP A 66 -2.51 -15.71 -10.06
CA ASP A 66 -1.56 -16.43 -9.21
C ASP A 66 -1.38 -15.82 -7.81
N LYS A 67 -1.89 -14.61 -7.59
CA LYS A 67 -1.74 -13.89 -6.32
C LYS A 67 -2.93 -13.01 -5.99
N LYS A 68 -3.00 -12.64 -4.71
CA LYS A 68 -3.98 -11.73 -4.12
C LYS A 68 -3.39 -11.04 -2.89
N VAL A 69 -3.82 -9.81 -2.63
CA VAL A 69 -3.31 -8.98 -1.52
C VAL A 69 -4.37 -8.87 -0.43
N SER A 70 -4.04 -9.29 0.78
CA SER A 70 -4.91 -9.16 1.94
C SER A 70 -4.63 -7.81 2.60
N ILE A 71 -5.68 -7.06 2.91
CA ILE A 71 -5.60 -5.75 3.54
C ILE A 71 -6.50 -5.66 4.76
N VAL A 72 -6.18 -4.73 5.66
CA VAL A 72 -6.99 -4.43 6.85
C VAL A 72 -7.41 -2.96 6.83
N ALA A 73 -8.72 -2.73 6.78
CA ALA A 73 -9.40 -1.44 6.82
C ALA A 73 -10.17 -1.29 8.14
N ASN A 74 -9.45 -0.92 9.21
CA ASN A 74 -10.03 -0.71 10.53
C ASN A 74 -10.95 0.52 10.57
N SER A 75 -11.81 0.59 11.59
CA SER A 75 -12.68 1.75 11.88
C SER A 75 -13.76 2.06 10.84
N LEU A 76 -14.20 1.04 10.09
CA LEU A 76 -15.34 1.18 9.19
C LEU A 76 -16.68 1.23 9.96
N ASN A 77 -17.61 2.03 9.46
CA ASN A 77 -19.00 2.03 9.90
C ASN A 77 -19.71 0.81 9.31
N GLN A 78 -19.87 -0.22 10.14
CA GLN A 78 -20.55 -1.47 9.79
C GLN A 78 -22.05 -1.46 10.11
N ALA A 79 -22.61 -0.32 10.53
CA ALA A 79 -24.05 -0.21 10.80
C ALA A 79 -24.87 -0.30 9.50
N GLU A 80 -26.15 -0.63 9.63
CA GLU A 80 -27.12 -0.67 8.54
C GLU A 80 -27.19 0.69 7.80
N ASN A 81 -27.16 0.67 6.47
CA ASN A 81 -27.00 1.84 5.59
C ASN A 81 -25.72 2.66 5.79
N GLY A 82 -24.75 2.17 6.58
CA GLY A 82 -23.37 2.67 6.55
C GLY A 82 -22.82 2.60 5.13
N ARG A 83 -22.08 3.64 4.72
CA ARG A 83 -21.55 3.79 3.36
C ARG A 83 -20.04 3.75 3.39
N THR A 84 -19.42 2.98 2.51
CA THR A 84 -17.97 2.89 2.37
C THR A 84 -17.59 3.08 0.92
N THR A 85 -16.62 3.94 0.63
CA THR A 85 -16.11 4.12 -0.74
C THR A 85 -14.81 3.35 -0.90
N VAL A 86 -14.74 2.50 -1.93
CA VAL A 86 -13.53 1.84 -2.41
C VAL A 86 -13.21 2.36 -3.80
N GLN A 87 -11.98 2.79 -4.02
CA GLN A 87 -11.55 3.38 -5.28
C GLN A 87 -10.20 2.80 -5.71
N PHE A 88 -10.02 2.53 -6.99
CA PHE A 88 -8.75 2.03 -7.52
C PHE A 88 -8.69 2.18 -9.04
N TRP A 89 -7.49 2.14 -9.60
CA TRP A 89 -7.28 1.97 -11.03
C TRP A 89 -7.30 0.49 -11.40
N MET A 90 -7.94 0.16 -12.52
CA MET A 90 -8.07 -1.20 -13.00
C MET A 90 -7.83 -1.28 -14.50
N ASN A 91 -7.02 -2.26 -14.92
CA ASN A 91 -7.02 -2.80 -16.26
C ASN A 91 -7.43 -4.26 -16.19
N TRP A 92 -8.67 -4.54 -16.59
CA TRP A 92 -9.23 -5.89 -16.56
C TRP A 92 -8.98 -6.61 -17.89
N SER A 93 -8.45 -7.83 -17.83
CA SER A 93 -8.15 -8.65 -19.01
C SER A 93 -9.37 -9.09 -19.83
N GLY A 94 -10.57 -8.89 -19.30
CA GLY A 94 -11.81 -9.31 -19.96
C GLY A 94 -12.19 -10.76 -19.72
N GLN A 95 -11.63 -11.40 -18.69
CA GLN A 95 -11.97 -12.76 -18.25
C GLN A 95 -13.14 -12.71 -17.25
N SER A 96 -13.98 -13.74 -17.27
CA SER A 96 -15.11 -13.89 -16.34
C SER A 96 -14.66 -14.52 -15.02
N GLN A 97 -15.55 -14.51 -14.03
CA GLN A 97 -15.38 -15.12 -12.70
C GLN A 97 -14.19 -14.53 -11.94
N GLN A 98 -14.16 -13.21 -11.79
CA GLN A 98 -13.03 -12.52 -11.16
C GLN A 98 -13.49 -11.51 -10.12
N MET A 99 -12.73 -11.38 -9.04
CA MET A 99 -12.96 -10.37 -8.01
C MET A 99 -11.80 -9.37 -7.96
N PRO A 100 -11.92 -8.17 -8.57
CA PRO A 100 -10.92 -7.13 -8.37
C PRO A 100 -10.81 -6.70 -6.89
N PHE A 101 -11.89 -6.81 -6.12
CA PHE A 101 -11.92 -6.49 -4.69
C PHE A 101 -13.01 -7.28 -3.97
N SER A 102 -12.71 -7.80 -2.78
CA SER A 102 -13.67 -8.54 -1.93
C SER A 102 -13.53 -8.14 -0.46
N TRP A 103 -14.64 -7.96 0.25
CA TRP A 103 -14.63 -7.86 1.72
C TRP A 103 -14.59 -9.28 2.33
N GLY A 104 -14.02 -9.44 3.52
CA GLY A 104 -13.99 -10.72 4.25
C GLY A 104 -15.37 -11.28 4.58
N SER A 105 -16.41 -10.44 4.57
CA SER A 105 -17.83 -10.77 4.73
C SER A 105 -18.48 -11.41 3.50
N GLY A 106 -17.77 -11.48 2.36
CA GLY A 106 -18.32 -11.90 1.07
C GLY A 106 -19.21 -10.84 0.43
N TYR A 107 -18.87 -9.56 0.64
CA TYR A 107 -19.50 -8.42 -0.02
C TYR A 107 -18.50 -7.84 -1.02
N ASP A 108 -18.67 -8.13 -2.30
CA ASP A 108 -17.54 -8.08 -3.23
C ASP A 108 -17.86 -7.28 -4.49
N LEU A 109 -16.82 -6.82 -5.18
CA LEU A 109 -16.91 -6.47 -6.59
C LEU A 109 -16.60 -7.71 -7.41
N TYR A 110 -17.59 -8.16 -8.18
CA TYR A 110 -17.51 -9.37 -8.97
C TYR A 110 -17.69 -9.07 -10.45
N ILE A 111 -16.91 -9.76 -11.27
CA ILE A 111 -16.99 -9.72 -12.72
C ILE A 111 -17.44 -11.09 -13.23
N THR A 112 -18.62 -11.13 -13.87
CA THR A 112 -19.17 -12.35 -14.48
C THR A 112 -19.88 -12.05 -15.79
N SER A 113 -19.58 -12.80 -16.85
CA SER A 113 -20.21 -12.65 -18.18
C SER A 113 -20.26 -11.18 -18.64
N ASP A 114 -19.12 -10.48 -18.52
CA ASP A 114 -18.94 -9.05 -18.79
C ASP A 114 -19.74 -8.07 -17.91
N VAL A 115 -20.37 -8.52 -16.82
CA VAL A 115 -20.99 -7.64 -15.83
C VAL A 115 -20.01 -7.38 -14.69
N LEU A 116 -19.69 -6.12 -14.40
CA LEU A 116 -19.01 -5.69 -13.18
C LEU A 116 -20.03 -5.10 -12.22
N GLY A 117 -20.03 -5.58 -10.98
CA GLY A 117 -20.92 -5.02 -9.96
C GLY A 117 -20.71 -5.61 -8.58
N PHE A 118 -21.63 -5.29 -7.69
CA PHE A 118 -21.64 -5.75 -6.31
C PHE A 118 -22.24 -7.16 -6.22
N ASN A 119 -21.67 -8.02 -5.40
CA ASN A 119 -22.13 -9.38 -5.14
C ASN A 119 -22.20 -9.65 -3.63
N THR A 120 -23.19 -10.44 -3.19
CA THR A 120 -23.41 -10.83 -1.80
C THR A 120 -23.15 -12.32 -1.54
N PHE A 121 -22.36 -12.96 -2.41
CA PHE A 121 -22.06 -14.39 -2.36
C PHE A 121 -23.28 -15.31 -2.58
N ASN A 122 -24.29 -14.85 -3.32
CA ASN A 122 -25.52 -15.61 -3.60
C ASN A 122 -25.79 -15.79 -5.11
N GLY A 123 -24.75 -15.69 -5.94
CA GLY A 123 -24.83 -15.91 -7.38
C GLY A 123 -25.42 -14.73 -8.17
N GLU A 124 -25.68 -13.60 -7.54
CA GLU A 124 -26.20 -12.39 -8.15
C GLU A 124 -25.14 -11.31 -8.34
N VAL A 125 -25.38 -10.38 -9.25
CA VAL A 125 -24.57 -9.17 -9.40
C VAL A 125 -25.49 -7.96 -9.57
N TYR A 126 -25.36 -6.97 -8.70
CA TYR A 126 -25.94 -5.65 -8.92
C TYR A 126 -24.89 -4.78 -9.64
N GLY A 127 -24.98 -4.72 -10.97
CA GLY A 127 -23.87 -4.26 -11.82
C GLY A 127 -24.30 -3.65 -13.15
N PHE A 128 -23.31 -3.34 -13.98
CA PHE A 128 -23.50 -2.85 -15.35
C PHE A 128 -22.69 -3.70 -16.34
N ASN A 129 -23.06 -3.62 -17.63
CA ASN A 129 -22.28 -4.25 -18.69
C ASN A 129 -20.94 -3.51 -18.89
N ALA A 130 -19.85 -4.19 -18.55
CA ALA A 130 -18.48 -3.71 -18.53
C ALA A 130 -17.69 -4.05 -19.82
N VAL A 131 -18.33 -4.56 -20.88
CA VAL A 131 -17.63 -4.95 -22.13
C VAL A 131 -16.76 -3.82 -22.69
N ASN A 132 -17.20 -2.56 -22.53
CA ASN A 132 -16.52 -1.39 -23.08
C ASN A 132 -15.25 -0.98 -22.32
N ILE A 133 -15.02 -1.53 -21.11
CA ILE A 133 -13.84 -1.25 -20.28
C ILE A 133 -12.80 -2.37 -20.29
N LYS A 134 -13.08 -3.47 -21.00
CA LYS A 134 -12.14 -4.59 -21.19
C LYS A 134 -10.83 -4.09 -21.83
N ASN A 135 -9.70 -4.56 -21.29
CA ASN A 135 -8.34 -4.22 -21.71
C ASN A 135 -8.01 -2.72 -21.71
N LYS A 136 -8.74 -1.92 -20.92
CA LYS A 136 -8.52 -0.49 -20.77
C LYS A 136 -8.25 -0.16 -19.31
N TRP A 137 -7.38 0.81 -19.09
CA TRP A 137 -7.27 1.45 -17.79
C TRP A 137 -8.51 2.29 -17.54
N VAL A 138 -9.16 2.01 -16.42
CA VAL A 138 -10.27 2.80 -15.89
C VAL A 138 -10.07 3.02 -14.40
N HIS A 139 -10.59 4.13 -13.91
CA HIS A 139 -10.67 4.42 -12.49
C HIS A 139 -12.04 4.01 -11.97
N VAL A 140 -12.07 2.98 -11.13
CA VAL A 140 -13.29 2.43 -10.53
C VAL A 140 -13.52 3.10 -9.19
N THR A 141 -14.75 3.57 -8.94
CA THR A 141 -15.20 3.97 -7.61
C THR A 141 -16.48 3.24 -7.25
N ALA A 142 -16.42 2.41 -6.23
CA ALA A 142 -17.52 1.63 -5.71
C ALA A 142 -17.92 2.16 -4.33
N ILE A 143 -19.17 2.58 -4.20
CA ILE A 143 -19.76 2.96 -2.91
C ILE A 143 -20.63 1.80 -2.45
N PHE A 144 -20.14 1.07 -1.45
CA PHE A 144 -20.84 -0.03 -0.81
C PHE A 144 -21.92 0.50 0.13
N ASN A 145 -23.12 -0.06 0.05
CA ASN A 145 -24.17 0.13 1.05
C ASN A 145 -24.20 -1.07 1.98
N ASN A 146 -24.05 -0.85 3.28
CA ASN A 146 -24.39 -1.89 4.24
C ASN A 146 -25.90 -2.14 4.23
N GLY A 147 -26.31 -3.39 4.14
CA GLY A 147 -27.70 -3.79 4.00
C GLY A 147 -28.06 -4.05 2.53
N ASP A 148 -29.09 -3.35 2.05
CA ASP A 148 -29.60 -3.46 0.68
C ASP A 148 -28.55 -3.08 -0.37
N ILE A 149 -28.10 -4.06 -1.16
CA ILE A 149 -27.10 -3.90 -2.21
C ILE A 149 -27.54 -2.94 -3.31
N THR A 150 -28.85 -2.81 -3.56
CA THR A 150 -29.37 -1.98 -4.67
C THR A 150 -29.20 -0.48 -4.43
N LYS A 151 -28.83 -0.09 -3.20
CA LYS A 151 -28.41 1.28 -2.86
C LYS A 151 -26.92 1.54 -3.14
N SER A 152 -26.15 0.53 -3.52
CA SER A 152 -24.73 0.68 -3.87
C SER A 152 -24.57 1.47 -5.17
N GLU A 153 -23.44 2.13 -5.35
CA GLU A 153 -23.18 2.96 -6.53
C GLU A 153 -21.82 2.63 -7.13
N LEU A 154 -21.75 2.60 -8.47
CA LEU A 154 -20.50 2.37 -9.19
C LEU A 154 -20.25 3.50 -10.18
N TYR A 155 -19.02 3.99 -10.20
CA TYR A 155 -18.55 5.02 -11.11
C TYR A 155 -17.33 4.51 -11.86
N ILE A 156 -17.26 4.82 -13.16
CA ILE A 156 -16.14 4.50 -14.03
C ILE A 156 -15.62 5.81 -14.59
N ASN A 157 -14.34 6.11 -14.36
CA ASN A 157 -13.70 7.39 -14.74
C ASN A 157 -14.50 8.61 -14.25
N GLY A 158 -15.10 8.51 -13.05
CA GLY A 158 -15.93 9.56 -12.46
C GLY A 158 -17.37 9.64 -12.98
N GLU A 159 -17.75 8.82 -13.95
CA GLU A 159 -19.12 8.78 -14.48
C GLU A 159 -19.93 7.68 -13.80
N ARG A 160 -21.10 8.05 -13.24
CA ARG A 160 -22.00 7.12 -12.55
C ARG A 160 -22.60 6.13 -13.54
N GLN A 161 -22.53 4.85 -13.22
CA GLN A 161 -23.14 3.78 -14.03
C GLN A 161 -24.57 3.49 -13.59
N THR A 162 -25.42 3.11 -14.54
CA THR A 162 -26.76 2.57 -14.24
C THR A 162 -26.65 1.08 -13.98
N LEU A 163 -27.00 0.65 -12.77
CA LEU A 163 -26.88 -0.74 -12.33
C LEU A 163 -28.20 -1.50 -12.47
N LYS A 164 -28.10 -2.79 -12.79
CA LYS A 164 -29.21 -3.74 -12.86
C LYS A 164 -28.87 -4.95 -12.00
N LEU A 165 -29.89 -5.58 -11.44
CA LEU A 165 -29.72 -6.86 -10.76
C LEU A 165 -29.70 -7.98 -11.81
N TYR A 166 -28.59 -8.72 -11.85
CA TYR A 166 -28.43 -9.94 -12.62
C TYR A 166 -28.50 -11.12 -11.63
N GLY A 167 -29.50 -11.99 -11.79
CA GLY A 167 -29.84 -13.02 -10.80
C GLY A 167 -31.20 -12.73 -10.14
N THR A 168 -31.67 -13.64 -9.30
CA THR A 168 -33.04 -13.59 -8.73
C THR A 168 -33.09 -13.18 -7.26
N ASN A 169 -32.02 -13.40 -6.48
CA ASN A 169 -31.98 -13.16 -5.04
C ASN A 169 -30.70 -12.42 -4.65
N SER A 170 -30.84 -11.38 -3.83
CA SER A 170 -29.72 -10.70 -3.17
C SER A 170 -29.91 -10.72 -1.66
N PHE A 171 -28.83 -10.89 -0.89
CA PHE A 171 -28.89 -10.75 0.56
C PHE A 171 -28.45 -9.37 1.01
N THR A 172 -28.82 -9.01 2.23
CA THR A 172 -28.19 -7.89 2.93
C THR A 172 -26.76 -8.27 3.30
N LYS A 173 -25.81 -7.37 3.03
CA LYS A 173 -24.40 -7.56 3.40
C LYS A 173 -23.81 -6.29 3.98
N HIS A 174 -22.79 -6.46 4.80
CA HIS A 174 -22.05 -5.37 5.44
C HIS A 174 -20.59 -5.49 5.05
N VAL A 175 -19.91 -4.35 4.92
CA VAL A 175 -18.45 -4.34 4.79
C VAL A 175 -17.80 -4.93 6.05
N SER A 176 -16.56 -5.39 5.95
CA SER A 176 -15.80 -5.91 7.09
C SER A 176 -14.41 -5.28 7.12
N ALA A 177 -13.71 -5.39 8.25
CA ALA A 177 -12.37 -4.80 8.36
C ALA A 177 -11.35 -5.50 7.44
N ASN A 178 -11.46 -6.82 7.29
CA ASN A 178 -10.59 -7.57 6.38
C ASN A 178 -11.09 -7.46 4.94
N ALA A 179 -10.19 -7.25 4.00
CA ALA A 179 -10.48 -7.24 2.57
C ALA A 179 -9.37 -7.94 1.79
N THR A 180 -9.68 -8.30 0.55
CA THR A 180 -8.73 -8.84 -0.42
C THR A 180 -8.82 -8.05 -1.72
N ILE A 181 -7.65 -7.72 -2.26
CA ILE A 181 -7.47 -7.08 -3.56
C ILE A 181 -7.04 -8.17 -4.55
N GLY A 182 -7.73 -8.23 -5.68
CA GLY A 182 -7.41 -9.13 -6.78
C GLY A 182 -7.78 -10.60 -6.58
N GLY A 183 -8.73 -10.91 -5.70
CA GLY A 183 -9.29 -12.26 -5.57
C GLY A 183 -10.21 -12.39 -4.37
N TRP A 184 -10.64 -13.62 -4.09
CA TRP A 184 -11.40 -13.97 -2.90
C TRP A 184 -10.47 -14.49 -1.81
N TRP A 185 -10.80 -14.26 -0.53
CA TRP A 185 -9.92 -14.67 0.56
C TRP A 185 -9.85 -16.20 0.73
N GLU A 186 -10.98 -16.90 0.56
CA GLU A 186 -11.12 -18.32 0.91
C GLU A 186 -10.37 -19.26 -0.05
N ASN A 187 -10.45 -19.01 -1.36
CA ASN A 187 -9.76 -19.84 -2.36
C ASN A 187 -9.24 -18.99 -3.56
N ASN A 188 -8.77 -19.63 -4.62
CA ASN A 188 -8.14 -18.97 -5.77
C ASN A 188 -9.01 -18.95 -7.04
N ASP A 189 -10.24 -19.44 -6.99
CA ASP A 189 -11.10 -19.62 -8.16
C ASP A 189 -11.51 -18.28 -8.79
N TYR A 190 -11.54 -17.22 -7.98
CA TYR A 190 -11.96 -15.87 -8.37
C TYR A 190 -10.79 -14.89 -8.54
N ASN A 191 -9.55 -15.39 -8.63
CA ASN A 191 -8.39 -14.52 -8.74
C ASN A 191 -8.47 -13.63 -9.98
N PHE A 192 -8.20 -12.35 -9.75
CA PHE A 192 -8.23 -11.33 -10.79
C PHE A 192 -7.11 -11.55 -11.81
N LYS A 193 -7.39 -11.22 -13.07
CA LYS A 193 -6.41 -11.23 -14.17
C LYS A 193 -6.42 -9.87 -14.83
N GLY A 194 -5.31 -9.17 -14.72
CA GLY A 194 -5.20 -7.79 -15.13
C GLY A 194 -4.20 -7.02 -14.29
N GLN A 195 -4.40 -5.72 -14.15
CA GLN A 195 -3.55 -4.85 -13.35
C GLN A 195 -4.41 -3.97 -12.44
N LEU A 196 -3.99 -3.79 -11.20
CA LEU A 196 -4.63 -2.90 -10.23
C LEU A 196 -3.59 -1.93 -9.68
N ALA A 197 -4.02 -0.73 -9.34
CA ALA A 197 -3.15 0.29 -8.73
C ALA A 197 -3.93 1.20 -7.79
N ASP A 198 -3.21 1.70 -6.78
CA ASP A 198 -3.58 2.87 -5.97
C ASP A 198 -4.98 2.79 -5.36
N LEU A 199 -5.23 1.69 -4.64
CA LEU A 199 -6.49 1.42 -3.97
C LEU A 199 -6.66 2.30 -2.73
N LYS A 200 -7.84 2.91 -2.57
CA LYS A 200 -8.18 3.81 -1.47
C LYS A 200 -9.52 3.44 -0.88
N ILE A 201 -9.64 3.55 0.44
CA ILE A 201 -10.88 3.26 1.17
C ILE A 201 -11.22 4.45 2.09
N TRP A 202 -12.46 4.93 2.02
CA TRP A 202 -13.01 5.95 2.91
C TRP A 202 -14.19 5.41 3.68
N ASN A 203 -14.36 5.87 4.92
CA ASN A 203 -15.45 5.48 5.81
C ASN A 203 -16.80 6.18 5.53
N ARG A 204 -17.00 6.64 4.30
CA ARG A 204 -18.24 7.29 3.86
C ARG A 204 -18.41 7.18 2.34
N ALA A 205 -19.59 7.54 1.86
CA ALA A 205 -19.78 7.87 0.45
C ALA A 205 -19.01 9.14 0.09
N LEU A 206 -18.18 9.07 -0.96
CA LEU A 206 -17.66 10.26 -1.61
C LEU A 206 -18.76 10.93 -2.46
N THR A 207 -18.75 12.25 -2.51
CA THR A 207 -19.65 13.04 -3.36
C THR A 207 -19.22 12.96 -4.83
N PRO A 208 -20.12 13.21 -5.80
CA PRO A 208 -19.75 13.23 -7.23
C PRO A 208 -18.60 14.18 -7.58
N ALA A 209 -18.50 15.32 -6.88
CA ALA A 209 -17.41 16.28 -7.05
C ALA A 209 -16.07 15.72 -6.52
N GLU A 210 -16.07 15.06 -5.36
CA GLU A 210 -14.89 14.38 -4.82
C GLU A 210 -14.41 13.25 -5.74
N ILE A 211 -15.34 12.44 -6.26
CA ILE A 211 -15.03 11.34 -7.20
C ILE A 211 -14.41 11.91 -8.48
N THR A 212 -15.00 12.96 -9.06
CA THR A 212 -14.45 13.59 -10.27
C THR A 212 -13.05 14.18 -10.00
N SER A 213 -12.85 14.80 -8.83
CA SER A 213 -11.54 15.34 -8.45
C SER A 213 -10.51 14.24 -8.20
N SER A 214 -10.90 13.09 -7.67
CA SER A 214 -9.95 12.05 -7.28
C SER A 214 -9.38 11.31 -8.50
N VAL A 215 -10.17 11.17 -9.58
CA VAL A 215 -9.70 10.58 -10.85
C VAL A 215 -8.50 11.36 -11.42
N MET A 216 -8.38 12.65 -11.11
CA MET A 216 -7.36 13.56 -11.65
C MET A 216 -6.19 13.83 -10.69
N LYS A 217 -6.22 13.29 -9.47
CA LYS A 217 -5.23 13.59 -8.41
C LYS A 217 -4.56 12.31 -7.93
N GLN A 218 -3.25 12.39 -7.71
CA GLN A 218 -2.51 11.31 -7.06
C GLN A 218 -2.82 11.25 -5.55
N GLU A 219 -2.94 12.42 -4.93
CA GLU A 219 -3.27 12.51 -3.50
C GLU A 219 -4.77 12.27 -3.23
N PRO A 220 -5.09 11.57 -2.12
CA PRO A 220 -6.46 11.27 -1.77
C PRO A 220 -7.25 12.55 -1.48
N VAL A 221 -8.43 12.65 -2.08
CA VAL A 221 -9.45 13.60 -1.62
C VAL A 221 -9.92 13.20 -0.22
N ALA A 222 -10.44 14.14 0.57
CA ALA A 222 -11.00 13.88 1.89
C ALA A 222 -10.08 13.04 2.81
N ALA A 223 -8.81 13.45 2.93
CA ALA A 223 -7.79 12.71 3.68
C ALA A 223 -8.17 12.41 5.15
N ASN A 224 -8.98 13.25 5.77
CA ASN A 224 -9.46 13.05 7.16
C ASN A 224 -10.38 11.82 7.30
N ASP A 225 -11.09 11.44 6.25
CA ASP A 225 -12.02 10.30 6.24
C ASP A 225 -11.41 9.04 5.62
N LEU A 226 -10.15 9.14 5.18
CA LEU A 226 -9.43 8.06 4.51
C LEU A 226 -8.98 7.02 5.55
N ILE A 227 -9.44 5.78 5.34
CA ILE A 227 -9.04 4.63 6.15
C ILE A 227 -7.66 4.11 5.74
N GLY A 228 -7.39 4.11 4.43
CA GLY A 228 -6.10 3.68 3.92
C GLY A 228 -5.98 3.89 2.42
N ARG A 229 -4.72 4.00 1.98
CA ARG A 229 -4.30 4.02 0.59
C ARG A 229 -3.25 2.93 0.42
N TRP A 230 -3.46 2.02 -0.53
CA TRP A 230 -2.54 0.95 -0.91
C TRP A 230 -2.07 1.17 -2.33
N GLN A 231 -0.79 1.49 -2.51
CA GLN A 231 -0.20 1.84 -3.81
C GLN A 231 -0.16 0.65 -4.78
N LEU A 232 0.07 -0.55 -4.26
CA LEU A 232 0.19 -1.81 -5.01
C LEU A 232 1.39 -1.81 -5.99
N GLY A 233 2.56 -1.33 -5.57
CA GLY A 233 3.81 -1.52 -6.31
C GLY A 233 4.43 -2.91 -6.07
N GLU A 234 5.09 -3.47 -7.08
CA GLU A 234 5.99 -4.64 -6.90
C GLU A 234 7.40 -4.24 -6.43
N ALA A 235 7.66 -2.93 -6.42
CA ALA A 235 8.85 -2.28 -5.92
C ALA A 235 8.46 -0.89 -5.42
N PRO A 236 9.23 -0.32 -4.47
CA PRO A 236 9.10 1.08 -4.09
C PRO A 236 9.41 2.03 -5.26
N ASP A 237 8.66 3.13 -5.36
CA ASP A 237 8.91 4.21 -6.32
C ASP A 237 10.21 4.96 -6.05
N SER A 238 10.55 5.10 -4.76
CA SER A 238 11.71 5.83 -4.26
C SER A 238 12.50 4.94 -3.31
N ALA A 239 13.83 5.10 -3.30
CA ALA A 239 14.68 4.34 -2.38
C ALA A 239 16.02 5.03 -2.12
N LEU A 240 16.48 4.94 -0.88
CA LEU A 240 17.82 5.34 -0.50
C LEU A 240 18.84 4.34 -1.04
N LYS A 241 19.82 4.84 -1.80
CA LYS A 241 20.94 4.03 -2.32
C LYS A 241 22.10 4.05 -1.32
N LEU A 242 22.36 2.90 -0.71
CA LEU A 242 23.41 2.68 0.27
C LEU A 242 24.53 1.89 -0.41
N LYS A 243 25.73 2.46 -0.48
CA LYS A 243 26.89 1.88 -1.18
C LYS A 243 27.98 1.46 -0.19
N GLY A 244 27.59 0.89 0.95
CA GLY A 244 28.53 0.48 1.99
C GLY A 244 29.27 1.65 2.66
N LYS A 245 28.79 2.88 2.49
CA LYS A 245 29.43 4.11 3.00
C LYS A 245 28.52 4.94 3.88
N GLN A 246 27.23 4.93 3.59
CA GLN A 246 26.22 5.71 4.30
C GLN A 246 25.67 4.92 5.51
N ARG A 247 25.36 5.66 6.57
CA ARG A 247 24.59 5.21 7.73
C ARG A 247 23.64 6.34 8.11
N ILE A 248 22.42 6.01 8.50
CA ILE A 248 21.46 6.96 9.03
C ILE A 248 21.27 6.63 10.50
N GLU A 249 21.41 7.63 11.36
CA GLU A 249 21.06 7.54 12.77
C GLU A 249 19.62 8.02 12.97
N LEU A 250 18.87 7.25 13.75
CA LEU A 250 17.54 7.57 14.22
C LEU A 250 17.61 7.74 15.73
N SER A 251 17.09 8.84 16.27
CA SER A 251 17.08 9.14 17.70
C SER A 251 15.66 9.38 18.19
N ASP A 252 15.49 9.33 19.51
CA ASP A 252 14.23 9.62 20.21
C ASP A 252 13.03 8.80 19.75
N ILE A 253 13.26 7.55 19.31
CA ILE A 253 12.17 6.66 18.88
C ILE A 253 11.37 6.23 20.13
N PRO A 254 10.05 6.50 20.19
CA PRO A 254 9.25 6.22 21.38
C PRO A 254 8.80 4.75 21.40
N VAL A 255 9.71 3.87 21.83
CA VAL A 255 9.49 2.42 21.97
C VAL A 255 9.29 2.00 23.42
N ASN A 256 8.58 0.89 23.63
CA ASN A 256 8.48 0.24 24.93
C ASN A 256 9.72 -0.64 25.17
N LYS A 257 10.49 -0.32 26.20
CA LYS A 257 11.77 -0.97 26.54
C LYS A 257 11.63 -2.07 27.61
N GLN A 258 10.41 -2.32 28.10
CA GLN A 258 10.18 -3.33 29.13
C GLN A 258 10.39 -4.75 28.58
N PRO A 259 10.89 -5.70 29.39
CA PRO A 259 11.00 -7.10 28.99
C PRO A 259 9.66 -7.65 28.49
N GLY A 260 9.70 -8.45 27.41
CA GLY A 260 8.51 -9.02 26.76
C GLY A 260 7.71 -8.06 25.88
N ALA A 261 8.00 -6.75 25.90
CA ALA A 261 7.42 -5.83 24.93
C ALA A 261 7.95 -6.12 23.52
N LYS A 262 7.11 -5.92 22.51
CA LYS A 262 7.45 -6.14 21.10
C LYS A 262 7.41 -4.84 20.31
N THR A 263 8.36 -4.68 19.39
CA THR A 263 8.47 -3.53 18.47
C THR A 263 8.62 -4.06 17.05
N THR A 264 7.88 -3.50 16.10
CA THR A 264 7.97 -3.92 14.69
C THR A 264 8.75 -2.91 13.88
N VAL A 265 9.70 -3.39 13.08
CA VAL A 265 10.40 -2.60 12.05
C VAL A 265 10.06 -3.20 10.71
N GLN A 266 9.68 -2.36 9.75
CA GLN A 266 9.25 -2.78 8.43
C GLN A 266 9.89 -1.90 7.36
N PHE A 267 10.39 -2.49 6.27
CA PHE A 267 11.00 -1.76 5.17
C PHE A 267 11.11 -2.65 3.93
N TRP A 268 11.24 -2.01 2.77
CA TRP A 268 11.71 -2.66 1.56
C TRP A 268 13.24 -2.60 1.49
N MET A 269 13.86 -3.70 1.05
CA MET A 269 15.28 -3.70 0.69
C MET A 269 15.52 -4.36 -0.66
N LYS A 270 16.56 -3.86 -1.35
CA LYS A 270 17.20 -4.55 -2.47
C LYS A 270 18.68 -4.71 -2.14
N TRP A 271 19.00 -5.82 -1.49
CA TRP A 271 20.36 -6.19 -1.09
C TRP A 271 21.14 -6.76 -2.27
N ASP A 272 22.42 -6.41 -2.40
CA ASP A 272 23.23 -6.81 -3.56
C ASP A 272 23.91 -8.19 -3.41
N GLY A 273 23.87 -8.78 -2.22
CA GLY A 273 24.52 -10.05 -1.90
C GLY A 273 25.77 -9.94 -1.02
N SER A 274 26.20 -8.73 -0.68
CA SER A 274 27.38 -8.47 0.15
C SER A 274 27.25 -9.04 1.56
N ASN A 275 28.35 -9.56 2.11
CA ASN A 275 28.38 -10.26 3.39
C ASN A 275 28.69 -9.30 4.56
N ALA A 276 28.27 -9.69 5.76
CA ALA A 276 28.49 -8.97 7.01
C ALA A 276 27.89 -7.56 7.01
N GLU A 277 26.58 -7.48 6.75
CA GLU A 277 25.86 -6.20 6.67
C GLU A 277 24.69 -6.13 7.65
N MET A 278 24.46 -4.93 8.20
CA MET A 278 23.35 -4.66 9.11
C MET A 278 22.37 -3.68 8.46
N PRO A 279 21.30 -4.14 7.79
CA PRO A 279 20.33 -3.22 7.20
C PRO A 279 19.63 -2.35 8.27
N PHE A 280 19.46 -2.89 9.48
CA PHE A 280 18.87 -2.17 10.62
C PHE A 280 19.46 -2.64 11.95
N ASN A 281 19.83 -1.71 12.83
CA ASN A 281 20.40 -1.98 14.15
C ASN A 281 19.75 -1.10 15.23
N TRP A 282 19.26 -1.70 16.32
CA TRP A 282 19.00 -0.96 17.57
C TRP A 282 20.30 -0.85 18.37
N GLY A 283 20.52 0.31 19.00
CA GLY A 283 21.64 0.55 19.92
C GLY A 283 22.18 1.96 19.86
N SER A 284 23.02 2.32 20.84
CA SER A 284 23.72 3.61 20.90
C SER A 284 25.18 3.54 20.44
N GLY A 285 25.56 2.47 19.74
CA GLY A 285 26.95 2.21 19.33
C GLY A 285 27.79 1.49 20.38
N VAL A 286 27.16 0.91 21.40
CA VAL A 286 27.81 0.00 22.36
C VAL A 286 27.41 -1.45 22.10
N LEU A 287 28.26 -2.40 22.53
CA LEU A 287 28.06 -3.83 22.26
C LEU A 287 26.84 -4.39 22.99
N GLU A 288 26.60 -3.88 24.19
CA GLU A 288 25.60 -4.34 25.13
C GLU A 288 24.16 -4.00 24.70
N GLU A 289 24.01 -3.13 23.71
CA GLU A 289 22.72 -2.75 23.14
C GLU A 289 22.48 -3.33 21.75
N ALA A 290 23.45 -4.05 21.18
CA ALA A 290 23.36 -4.54 19.82
C ALA A 290 22.17 -5.52 19.67
N TYR A 291 21.12 -5.05 18.98
CA TYR A 291 19.98 -5.87 18.60
C TYR A 291 19.61 -5.57 17.15
N THR A 292 20.04 -6.44 16.24
CA THR A 292 20.17 -6.09 14.82
C THR A 292 19.52 -7.09 13.90
N LEU A 293 19.12 -6.63 12.72
CA LEU A 293 19.01 -7.49 11.56
C LEU A 293 20.40 -7.61 10.92
N TYR A 294 20.81 -8.83 10.59
CA TYR A 294 22.15 -9.12 10.11
C TYR A 294 22.11 -10.05 8.89
N LEU A 295 22.90 -9.70 7.87
CA LEU A 295 23.15 -10.49 6.67
C LEU A 295 24.58 -11.02 6.73
N ALA A 296 24.73 -12.30 6.99
CA ALA A 296 26.04 -12.95 6.99
C ALA A 296 25.96 -14.45 6.71
N GLU A 297 26.98 -14.99 6.06
CA GLU A 297 27.16 -16.43 5.87
C GLU A 297 25.92 -17.10 5.26
N ASN A 298 25.35 -16.47 4.22
CA ASN A 298 24.13 -16.90 3.53
C ASN A 298 22.88 -16.95 4.43
N ARG A 299 22.86 -16.19 5.53
CA ARG A 299 21.74 -16.07 6.46
C ARG A 299 21.27 -14.62 6.60
N PHE A 300 20.00 -14.48 6.95
CA PHE A 300 19.36 -13.22 7.31
C PHE A 300 18.51 -13.40 8.55
N GLY A 301 18.70 -12.57 9.57
CA GLY A 301 17.89 -12.66 10.79
C GLY A 301 18.37 -11.77 11.92
N PHE A 302 17.91 -12.08 13.12
CA PHE A 302 18.24 -11.34 14.34
C PHE A 302 19.61 -11.76 14.87
N ASN A 303 20.40 -10.79 15.32
CA ASN A 303 21.69 -10.97 15.99
C ASN A 303 21.78 -10.07 17.23
N THR A 304 22.47 -10.53 18.26
CA THR A 304 22.59 -9.86 19.57
C THR A 304 24.00 -9.31 19.83
N GLY A 305 24.80 -9.16 18.77
CA GLY A 305 26.16 -8.62 18.81
C GLY A 305 27.25 -9.63 19.19
N VAL A 306 26.90 -10.92 19.36
CA VAL A 306 27.86 -11.93 19.86
C VAL A 306 28.09 -13.06 18.86
N ALA A 307 28.03 -12.77 17.55
CA ALA A 307 28.14 -13.76 16.46
C ALA A 307 27.09 -14.90 16.54
N ASP A 308 25.92 -14.60 17.10
CA ASP A 308 24.71 -15.41 17.08
C ASP A 308 23.82 -15.05 15.87
N MET A 309 22.91 -15.93 15.50
CA MET A 309 21.92 -15.65 14.45
C MET A 309 20.64 -16.46 14.72
N TYR A 310 19.50 -15.78 14.72
CA TYR A 310 18.17 -16.37 14.68
C TYR A 310 17.45 -15.92 13.41
N GLY A 311 17.44 -16.77 12.38
CA GLY A 311 17.15 -16.31 11.02
C GLY A 311 16.80 -17.40 10.00
N ILE A 312 16.75 -16.97 8.75
CA ILE A 312 16.53 -17.79 7.55
C ILE A 312 17.77 -17.80 6.64
N SER A 313 17.73 -18.60 5.57
CA SER A 313 18.67 -18.45 4.46
C SER A 313 18.40 -17.15 3.69
N SER A 314 19.47 -16.45 3.29
CA SER A 314 19.39 -15.22 2.48
C SER A 314 19.58 -15.45 0.97
N LEU A 315 19.82 -16.69 0.52
CA LEU A 315 20.19 -17.00 -0.87
C LEU A 315 19.16 -16.49 -1.90
N ASN A 316 17.87 -16.48 -1.54
CA ASN A 316 16.79 -16.05 -2.44
C ASN A 316 16.47 -14.55 -2.35
N LEU A 317 17.19 -13.77 -1.53
CA LEU A 317 16.91 -12.34 -1.30
C LEU A 317 17.79 -11.42 -2.16
N MET A 318 18.91 -11.93 -2.66
CA MET A 318 19.92 -11.16 -3.39
C MET A 318 19.36 -10.57 -4.70
N ASN A 319 19.69 -9.29 -4.95
CA ASN A 319 19.36 -8.52 -6.16
C ASN A 319 17.86 -8.39 -6.47
N ARG A 320 17.00 -8.55 -5.46
CA ARG A 320 15.53 -8.48 -5.59
C ARG A 320 14.95 -7.57 -4.53
N TRP A 321 13.91 -6.83 -4.90
CA TRP A 321 13.10 -6.12 -3.92
C TRP A 321 12.41 -7.14 -3.01
N THR A 322 12.68 -7.01 -1.73
CA THR A 322 12.15 -7.86 -0.68
C THR A 322 11.61 -6.95 0.42
N HIS A 323 10.37 -7.17 0.80
CA HIS A 323 9.82 -6.51 1.97
C HIS A 323 10.10 -7.32 3.23
N VAL A 324 10.63 -6.64 4.25
CA VAL A 324 11.01 -7.22 5.53
C VAL A 324 10.07 -6.68 6.61
N THR A 325 9.47 -7.56 7.41
CA THR A 325 8.87 -7.19 8.69
C THR A 325 9.57 -7.95 9.80
N ALA A 326 10.20 -7.24 10.71
CA ALA A 326 10.90 -7.79 11.86
C ALA A 326 10.22 -7.34 13.15
N VAL A 327 9.65 -8.27 13.90
CA VAL A 327 9.10 -8.04 15.23
C VAL A 327 10.17 -8.41 16.25
N PHE A 328 10.77 -7.40 16.86
CA PHE A 328 11.77 -7.54 17.92
C PHE A 328 11.08 -7.79 19.25
N ASN A 329 11.42 -8.88 19.92
CA ASN A 329 11.01 -9.16 21.29
C ASN A 329 12.08 -8.67 22.27
N ASN A 330 11.69 -7.89 23.28
CA ASN A 330 12.57 -7.50 24.37
C ASN A 330 12.81 -8.68 25.32
N GLY A 331 14.06 -8.92 25.67
CA GLY A 331 14.47 -10.01 26.53
C GLY A 331 15.04 -11.14 25.69
N ASN A 332 14.21 -12.12 25.34
CA ASN A 332 14.63 -13.31 24.60
C ASN A 332 14.45 -13.11 23.08
N VAL A 333 15.55 -13.14 22.33
CA VAL A 333 15.53 -12.97 20.86
C VAL A 333 14.77 -14.09 20.13
N TYR A 334 14.65 -15.27 20.74
CA TYR A 334 13.99 -16.41 20.10
C TYR A 334 12.46 -16.30 20.07
N ASP A 335 11.90 -15.27 20.71
CA ASP A 335 10.47 -14.92 20.63
C ASP A 335 10.20 -13.83 19.56
N SER A 336 11.23 -13.41 18.82
CA SER A 336 11.15 -12.48 17.69
C SER A 336 10.61 -13.16 16.43
N GLU A 337 9.99 -12.38 15.56
CA GLU A 337 9.29 -12.89 14.37
C GLU A 337 9.77 -12.16 13.13
N LEU A 338 9.97 -12.89 12.03
CA LEU A 338 10.38 -12.33 10.74
C LEU A 338 9.35 -12.72 9.68
N TYR A 339 8.99 -11.75 8.85
CA TYR A 339 8.15 -11.94 7.68
C TYR A 339 8.89 -11.42 6.45
N ILE A 340 8.84 -12.21 5.38
CA ILE A 340 9.41 -11.87 4.08
C ILE A 340 8.27 -11.79 3.08
N ASN A 341 8.09 -10.63 2.44
CA ASN A 341 6.97 -10.35 1.53
C ASN A 341 5.60 -10.67 2.15
N GLY A 342 5.45 -10.38 3.45
CA GLY A 342 4.23 -10.65 4.23
C GLY A 342 4.05 -12.10 4.69
N VAL A 343 4.97 -13.02 4.37
CA VAL A 343 4.90 -14.43 4.78
C VAL A 343 5.76 -14.65 6.02
N LYS A 344 5.15 -15.15 7.11
CA LYS A 344 5.88 -15.49 8.35
C LYS A 344 6.89 -16.59 8.09
N GLN A 345 8.10 -16.41 8.60
CA GLN A 345 9.21 -17.35 8.43
C GLN A 345 9.41 -18.23 9.66
N THR A 346 9.87 -19.46 9.44
CA THR A 346 10.41 -20.32 10.50
C THR A 346 11.89 -20.02 10.67
N LEU A 347 12.28 -19.61 11.88
CA LEU A 347 13.65 -19.16 12.16
C LEU A 347 14.48 -20.24 12.84
N ILE A 348 15.76 -20.30 12.45
CA ILE A 348 16.73 -21.30 12.89
C ILE A 348 17.83 -20.61 13.70
N LYS A 349 18.19 -21.20 14.83
CA LYS A 349 19.33 -20.78 15.66
C LYS A 349 20.64 -21.21 15.01
N SER A 350 21.65 -20.35 15.03
CA SER A 350 23.00 -20.62 14.54
C SER A 350 24.02 -19.69 15.21
N GLY A 351 25.29 -20.08 15.18
CA GLY A 351 26.35 -19.31 15.84
C GLY A 351 26.36 -19.50 17.36
N ASN A 352 26.81 -18.48 18.07
CA ASN A 352 26.88 -18.48 19.53
C ASN A 352 25.50 -18.42 20.20
N GLU A 353 25.45 -18.68 21.51
CA GLU A 353 24.25 -18.47 22.31
C GLU A 353 23.92 -16.96 22.38
N ALA A 354 22.67 -16.62 22.09
CA ALA A 354 22.23 -15.23 22.05
C ALA A 354 22.25 -14.58 23.44
N LYS A 355 22.48 -13.26 23.47
CA LYS A 355 22.33 -12.46 24.68
C LYS A 355 20.91 -11.89 24.78
N SER A 356 20.49 -11.62 26.02
CA SER A 356 19.26 -10.90 26.24
C SER A 356 19.42 -9.45 25.79
N ARG A 357 18.53 -8.98 24.91
CA ARG A 357 18.55 -7.63 24.33
C ARG A 357 17.17 -7.01 24.35
N ASN A 358 17.12 -5.70 24.51
CA ASN A 358 15.91 -4.90 24.41
C ASN A 358 16.12 -3.85 23.32
N VAL A 359 15.05 -3.44 22.65
CA VAL A 359 15.09 -2.24 21.80
C VAL A 359 15.41 -1.02 22.65
N VAL A 360 16.04 -0.01 22.04
CA VAL A 360 16.35 1.28 22.65
C VAL A 360 15.83 2.42 21.79
N SER A 361 15.90 3.66 22.28
CA SER A 361 15.36 4.83 21.55
C SER A 361 16.26 5.32 20.40
N LYS A 362 17.42 4.68 20.20
CA LYS A 362 18.34 4.98 19.10
C LYS A 362 18.47 3.76 18.17
N ALA A 363 18.49 4.01 16.87
CA ALA A 363 18.69 2.99 15.85
C ALA A 363 19.55 3.51 14.70
N PHE A 364 20.04 2.58 13.90
CA PHE A 364 20.80 2.85 12.69
C PHE A 364 20.24 2.09 11.50
N VAL A 365 20.11 2.78 10.37
CA VAL A 365 19.87 2.16 9.06
C VAL A 365 21.22 2.12 8.33
N SER A 366 21.59 0.94 7.83
CA SER A 366 22.91 0.67 7.22
C SER A 366 24.09 0.77 8.20
N GLY A 367 24.35 -0.34 8.89
CA GLY A 367 25.53 -0.55 9.71
C GLY A 367 25.28 -0.53 11.21
N TRP A 368 26.37 -0.71 11.95
CA TRP A 368 26.40 -0.63 13.39
C TRP A 368 26.74 0.79 13.83
N GLY A 369 26.18 1.25 14.96
CA GLY A 369 26.55 2.52 15.57
C GLY A 369 27.97 2.55 16.16
N ARG A 370 28.62 1.39 16.32
CA ARG A 370 29.91 1.25 17.02
C ARG A 370 31.12 1.50 16.11
N ASP A 371 31.03 1.04 14.88
CA ASP A 371 32.11 1.07 13.90
C ASP A 371 31.55 1.13 12.47
N ASP A 372 32.44 1.03 11.50
CA ASP A 372 32.13 1.31 10.11
C ASP A 372 32.12 0.07 9.20
N PHE A 373 32.24 -1.14 9.76
CA PHE A 373 32.44 -2.38 9.00
C PHE A 373 31.17 -2.96 8.40
N TYR A 374 30.01 -2.72 9.01
CA TYR A 374 28.77 -3.46 8.72
C TYR A 374 27.77 -2.72 7.82
N LYS A 375 28.22 -1.68 7.10
CA LYS A 375 27.34 -0.84 6.29
C LYS A 375 26.74 -1.64 5.13
N PHE A 376 25.49 -1.34 4.82
CA PHE A 376 24.69 -2.06 3.84
C PHE A 376 25.01 -1.63 2.40
N ASN A 377 25.13 -2.59 1.49
CA ASN A 377 25.21 -2.36 0.06
C ASN A 377 23.89 -2.77 -0.60
N GLY A 378 23.18 -1.77 -1.13
CA GLY A 378 21.89 -1.98 -1.75
C GLY A 378 21.00 -0.75 -1.69
N GLN A 379 19.70 -1.00 -1.60
CA GLN A 379 18.68 0.04 -1.48
C GLN A 379 17.73 -0.28 -0.33
N ILE A 380 17.26 0.76 0.38
CA ILE A 380 16.22 0.66 1.40
C ILE A 380 15.14 1.71 1.11
N ALA A 381 13.87 1.35 1.31
CA ALA A 381 12.72 2.24 1.16
C ALA A 381 11.64 1.93 2.20
N ASP A 382 10.72 2.86 2.37
CA ASP A 382 9.51 2.77 3.20
C ASP A 382 9.75 2.22 4.61
N LEU A 383 10.75 2.77 5.30
CA LEU A 383 11.05 2.36 6.68
C LEU A 383 9.92 2.84 7.59
N LYS A 384 9.32 1.90 8.33
CA LYS A 384 8.28 2.14 9.32
C LYS A 384 8.61 1.41 10.61
N ILE A 385 8.31 2.03 11.75
CA ILE A 385 8.52 1.44 13.08
C ILE A 385 7.24 1.58 13.91
N TRP A 386 6.78 0.48 14.48
CA TRP A 386 5.66 0.44 15.44
C TRP A 386 6.15 0.06 16.83
N ASN A 387 5.59 0.71 17.85
CA ASN A 387 5.84 0.40 19.26
C ASN A 387 5.09 -0.84 19.79
N ARG A 388 4.67 -1.71 18.87
CA ARG A 388 3.94 -2.96 19.13
C ARG A 388 4.30 -4.01 18.09
N ALA A 389 3.94 -5.27 18.35
CA ALA A 389 3.89 -6.31 17.32
C ALA A 389 2.77 -6.02 16.31
N LEU A 390 3.05 -6.21 15.02
CA LEU A 390 2.02 -6.35 13.98
C LEU A 390 1.55 -7.82 13.90
N SER A 391 0.26 -8.04 13.62
CA SER A 391 -0.23 -9.38 13.25
C SER A 391 0.31 -9.81 11.86
N ALA A 392 0.11 -11.08 11.48
CA ALA A 392 0.50 -11.55 10.15
C ALA A 392 -0.26 -10.80 9.02
N GLU A 393 -1.54 -10.52 9.26
CA GLU A 393 -2.41 -9.78 8.34
C GLU A 393 -1.97 -8.32 8.24
N GLU A 394 -1.64 -7.68 9.36
CA GLU A 394 -1.09 -6.32 9.37
C GLU A 394 0.27 -6.27 8.66
N ALA A 395 1.17 -7.22 8.92
CA ALA A 395 2.47 -7.28 8.26
C ALA A 395 2.36 -7.35 6.73
N LYS A 396 1.35 -8.07 6.21
CA LYS A 396 1.06 -8.15 4.78
C LYS A 396 0.38 -6.89 4.24
N SER A 397 -0.57 -6.32 4.99
CA SER A 397 -1.34 -5.13 4.59
C SER A 397 -0.48 -3.86 4.55
N GLU A 398 0.34 -3.65 5.58
CA GLU A 398 1.13 -2.42 5.78
C GLU A 398 2.29 -2.28 4.77
N MET A 399 2.70 -3.40 4.14
CA MET A 399 3.71 -3.44 3.07
C MET A 399 3.37 -2.55 1.87
N TYR A 400 2.08 -2.45 1.53
CA TYR A 400 1.62 -1.69 0.36
C TYR A 400 0.94 -0.38 0.73
N LYS A 401 0.80 -0.09 2.02
CA LYS A 401 -0.01 1.01 2.53
C LYS A 401 0.82 2.29 2.63
N ALA A 402 0.38 3.37 2.04
CA ALA A 402 1.00 4.68 2.22
C ALA A 402 0.78 5.19 3.67
N VAL A 403 1.75 5.90 4.24
CA VAL A 403 1.60 6.48 5.58
C VAL A 403 0.76 7.74 5.46
N THR A 404 -0.53 7.61 5.75
CA THR A 404 -1.44 8.76 5.69
C THR A 404 -1.61 9.45 7.05
N ASN A 405 -1.33 8.75 8.17
CA ASN A 405 -1.36 9.26 9.55
C ASN A 405 -0.55 8.36 10.50
N HIS A 406 0.05 8.92 11.57
CA HIS A 406 0.73 8.17 12.65
C HIS A 406 -0.28 7.64 13.69
N ASN A 407 -1.12 6.69 13.28
CA ASN A 407 -2.12 6.09 14.16
C ASN A 407 -1.76 4.62 14.48
N ASN A 408 -2.35 4.08 15.55
CA ASN A 408 -2.26 2.65 15.90
C ASN A 408 -0.84 2.13 16.20
N GLY A 409 -0.03 2.94 16.87
CA GLY A 409 1.30 2.56 17.35
C GLY A 409 2.44 2.74 16.34
N LEU A 410 2.19 3.28 15.14
CA LEU A 410 3.26 3.72 14.24
C LEU A 410 3.95 4.93 14.87
N VAL A 411 5.24 4.77 15.19
CA VAL A 411 6.04 5.79 15.89
C VAL A 411 7.11 6.43 15.03
N TYR A 412 7.42 5.84 13.87
CA TYR A 412 8.38 6.37 12.93
C TYR A 412 8.05 5.95 11.50
N SER A 413 8.26 6.85 10.54
CA SER A 413 8.28 6.55 9.10
C SER A 413 9.32 7.41 8.38
N MET A 414 9.96 6.86 7.34
CA MET A 414 10.90 7.56 6.46
C MET A 414 10.79 7.01 5.03
N PHE A 415 11.16 7.85 4.04
CA PHE A 415 11.37 7.55 2.61
C PHE A 415 10.17 7.61 1.66
N GLU A 416 9.12 8.36 2.02
CA GLU A 416 8.04 8.70 1.07
C GLU A 416 8.47 9.70 -0.01
#